data_AF-A0A495QTI6-F1
#
_entry.id   AF-A0A495QTI6-F1
#
_cell.length_a   1.000
_cell.length_b   1.000
_cell.length_c   1.000
_cell.angle_alpha   90.00
_cell.angle_beta   90.00
_cell.angle_gamma   90.00
#
_symmetry.space_group_name_H-M   'P 1'
#
loop_
_entity.id
_entity.type
_entity.pdbx_description
1 polymer ?
#
loop_
_entity_poly.entity_id
_entity_poly.type
_entity_poly.pdbx_seq_one_letter_code
_entity_poly.pdbx_strand_id
1 'polypeptide(L)' 'MNVELPRTLRDDLTAVAADEGLPPEEALTRAVTDWIRRRREHRARVHTLIQEIMDEDATLLARLGDA' A
#
# COMPACT_ATOMS: atom_id res chain seq x y z
N MET A 1 -13.96 -16.98 12.58
CA MET A 1 -13.61 -17.20 11.16
C MET A 1 -12.19 -17.74 11.15
N ASN A 2 -11.99 -19.03 10.84
CA ASN A 2 -10.66 -19.65 10.88
C ASN A 2 -10.06 -19.55 9.46
N VAL A 3 -9.05 -18.70 9.28
CA VAL A 3 -8.36 -18.56 7.99
C VAL A 3 -7.20 -19.53 7.99
N GLU A 4 -7.29 -20.59 7.19
CA GLU A 4 -6.17 -21.51 7.04
C GLU A 4 -5.09 -20.89 6.16
N LEU A 5 -3.98 -20.50 6.79
CA LEU A 5 -2.80 -20.06 6.06
C LEU A 5 -2.09 -21.26 5.43
N PRO A 6 -1.65 -21.15 4.16
CA PRO A 6 -0.69 -22.08 3.58
C PRO A 6 0.52 -22.29 4.51
N ARG A 7 1.06 -23.51 4.54
CA ARG A 7 2.18 -23.86 5.46
C ARG A 7 3.35 -22.89 5.33
N THR A 8 3.76 -22.57 4.11
CA THR A 8 4.85 -21.63 3.84
C THR A 8 4.62 -20.27 4.48
N LEU A 9 3.42 -19.70 4.34
CA LEU A 9 3.06 -18.42 4.98
C LEU A 9 3.00 -18.51 6.50
N ARG A 10 2.66 -19.68 7.04
CA ARG A 10 2.67 -19.93 8.48
C ARG A 10 4.09 -19.96 9.02
N ASP A 11 5.00 -20.65 8.31
CA ASP A 11 6.41 -20.74 8.68
C ASP A 11 7.08 -19.36 8.62
N ASP A 12 6.83 -18.59 7.56
CA ASP A 12 7.30 -17.21 7.42
C ASP A 12 6.77 -16.31 8.54
N LEU A 13 5.47 -16.42 8.85
CA LEU A 13 4.85 -15.65 9.93
C LEU A 13 5.44 -16.03 11.30
N THR A 14 5.68 -17.31 11.55
CA THR A 14 6.29 -17.77 12.80
C THR A 14 7.73 -17.25 12.93
N ALA A 15 8.50 -17.24 11.85
CA ALA A 15 9.86 -16.67 11.85
C ALA A 15 9.85 -15.17 12.17
N VAL A 16 9.00 -14.40 11.49
CA VAL A 16 8.84 -12.95 11.75
C VAL A 16 8.36 -12.67 13.17
N ALA A 17 7.38 -13.45 13.65
CA ALA A 17 6.87 -13.33 15.02
C ALA A 17 7.96 -13.61 16.05
N ALA A 18 8.81 -14.62 15.82
CA ALA A 18 9.95 -14.93 16.70
C ALA A 18 10.99 -13.81 16.71
N ASP A 19 11.34 -13.25 15.53
CA ASP A 19 12.29 -12.15 15.41
C ASP A 19 11.80 -10.87 16.08
N GLU A 20 10.50 -10.58 16.02
CA GLU A 20 9.88 -9.42 16.66
C GLU A 20 9.52 -9.65 18.13
N GLY A 21 9.64 -10.88 18.64
CA GLY A 21 9.22 -11.25 19.99
C GLY A 21 7.71 -11.14 20.21
N LEU A 22 6.91 -11.30 19.15
CA LEU A 22 5.46 -11.15 19.16
C LEU A 22 4.75 -12.50 19.02
N PRO A 23 3.50 -12.64 19.53
CA PRO A 23 2.63 -13.75 19.15
C PRO A 23 2.34 -13.73 17.63
N PRO A 24 2.22 -14.91 16.97
CA PRO A 24 1.95 -14.98 15.52
C PRO A 24 0.70 -14.22 15.06
N GLU A 25 -0.36 -14.20 15.88
CA GLU A 25 -1.59 -13.46 15.58
C GLU A 25 -1.37 -11.94 15.57
N GLU A 26 -0.55 -11.43 16.47
CA GLU A 26 -0.19 -10.02 16.55
C GLU A 26 0.72 -9.62 15.39
N ALA A 27 1.73 -10.46 15.08
CA ALA A 27 2.60 -10.28 13.91
C ALA A 27 1.78 -10.24 12.61
N LEU A 28 0.78 -11.12 12.46
CA LEU A 28 -0.09 -11.15 11.29
C LEU A 28 -0.94 -9.87 11.19
N THR A 29 -1.55 -9.48 12.30
CA THR A 29 -2.38 -8.26 12.37
C THR A 29 -1.56 -7.02 12.02
N ARG A 30 -0.34 -6.93 12.55
CA ARG A 30 0.60 -5.86 12.25
C ARG A 30 0.99 -5.85 10.77
N ALA A 31 1.39 -6.99 10.23
CA ALA A 31 1.78 -7.12 8.82
C ALA A 31 0.65 -6.72 7.87
N VAL A 32 -0.59 -7.16 8.13
CA VAL A 32 -1.78 -6.78 7.36
C VAL A 32 -2.05 -5.28 7.48
N THR A 33 -1.95 -4.72 8.69
CA THR A 33 -2.16 -3.29 8.92
C THR A 33 -1.16 -2.43 8.16
N ASP A 34 0.13 -2.81 8.22
CA ASP A 34 1.18 -2.13 7.47
C ASP A 34 0.99 -2.25 5.96
N TRP A 35 0.56 -3.41 5.47
CA TRP A 35 0.25 -3.59 4.05
C TRP A 35 -0.91 -2.68 3.60
N ILE A 36 -1.99 -2.61 4.37
CA ILE A 36 -3.14 -1.72 4.08
C ILE A 36 -2.67 -0.26 4.04
N ARG A 37 -1.86 0.15 5.02
CA ARG A 37 -1.31 1.50 5.11
C ARG A 37 -0.46 1.84 3.89
N ARG A 38 0.53 1.00 3.55
CA ARG A 38 1.39 1.18 2.36
C ARG A 38 0.57 1.25 1.07
N ARG A 39 -0.48 0.41 0.95
CA ARG A 39 -1.37 0.42 -0.21
C ARG A 39 -2.22 1.69 -0.31
N ARG A 40 -2.61 2.30 0.81
CA ARG A 40 -3.29 3.60 0.83
C ARG A 40 -2.34 4.73 0.44
N GLU A 41 -1.14 4.75 1.01
CA GLU A 41 -0.11 5.74 0.69
C GLU A 41 0.27 5.69 -0.81
N HIS A 42 0.44 4.49 -1.37
CA HIS A 42 0.72 4.34 -2.79
C HIS A 42 -0.42 4.87 -3.67
N ARG A 43 -1.68 4.54 -3.33
CA ARG A 43 -2.84 5.06 -4.06
C ARG A 43 -2.94 6.58 -3.99
N ALA A 44 -2.67 7.17 -2.83
CA ALA A 44 -2.64 8.63 -2.68
C ALA A 44 -1.57 9.26 -3.58
N ARG A 45 -0.36 8.70 -3.61
CA ARG A 45 0.73 9.17 -4.49
C ARG A 45 0.35 9.08 -5.97
N VAL A 46 -0.20 7.95 -6.41
CA VAL A 46 -0.65 7.78 -7.81
C VAL A 46 -1.74 8.80 -8.15
N HIS A 47 -2.69 9.03 -7.24
CA HIS A 47 -3.73 10.03 -7.46
C HIS A 47 -3.15 11.44 -7.59
N THR A 48 -2.19 11.83 -6.74
CA THR A 48 -1.50 13.12 -6.85
C THR A 48 -0.82 13.29 -8.21
N LEU A 49 -0.07 12.28 -8.67
CA LEU A 49 0.60 12.33 -9.98
C LEU A 49 -0.39 12.49 -11.14
N ILE A 50 -1.56 11.83 -11.06
CA ILE A 50 -2.61 11.98 -12.07
C ILE A 50 -3.13 13.43 -12.09
N GLN A 51 -3.35 14.04 -10.92
CA GLN A 51 -3.79 15.44 -10.84
C GLN A 51 -2.73 16.40 -11.40
N GLU A 52 -1.46 16.19 -11.09
CA GLU A 52 -0.36 17.00 -11.62
C GLU A 52 -0.32 16.95 -13.16
N ILE A 53 -0.45 15.77 -13.76
CA ILE A 53 -0.52 15.61 -15.22
C ILE A 53 -1.74 16.34 -15.80
N MET A 54 -2.91 16.21 -15.17
CA MET A 54 -4.12 16.89 -15.63
C MET A 54 -4.00 18.42 -15.55
N ASP A 55 -3.35 18.95 -14.50
CA ASP A 55 -3.11 20.38 -14.34
C ASP A 55 -2.11 20.92 -15.36
N GLU A 56 -1.05 20.14 -15.66
CA GLU A 56 -0.10 20.45 -16.74
C GLU A 56 -0.79 20.48 -18.11
N ASP A 57 -1.60 19.47 -18.42
CA ASP A 57 -2.36 19.38 -19.66
C ASP A 57 -3.36 20.55 -19.80
N ALA A 58 -4.09 20.88 -18.74
CA ALA A 58 -5.01 22.02 -18.72
C ALA A 58 -4.28 23.34 -18.97
N THR A 59 -3.10 23.51 -18.37
CA THR A 59 -2.25 24.69 -18.57
C THR A 59 -1.76 24.80 -20.01
N LEU A 60 -1.35 23.69 -20.62
CA LEU A 60 -0.92 23.66 -22.02
C LEU A 60 -2.07 23.99 -22.97
N LEU A 61 -3.25 23.41 -22.74
CA LEU A 61 -4.45 23.68 -23.54
C LEU A 61 -4.86 25.15 -23.48
N ALA A 62 -4.81 25.77 -22.29
CA ALA A 62 -5.10 27.20 -22.13
C ALA A 62 -4.13 28.06 -22.96
N ARG A 63 -2.82 27.78 -22.89
CA ARG A 63 -1.80 28.52 -23.65
C ARG A 63 -1.95 28.37 -25.16
N LEU A 64 -2.36 27.19 -25.64
CA LEU A 64 -2.55 26.91 -27.05
C LEU A 64 -3.88 27.46 -27.60
N GLY A 65 -4.92 27.58 -26.76
CA GLY A 65 -6.21 28.14 -27.14
C GLY A 65 -6.27 29.68 -27.14
N ASP A 66 -5.37 30.34 -26.42
CA ASP A 66 -5.23 31.81 -26.38
C ASP A 66 -4.33 32.37 -27.51
N ALA A 67 -3.73 31.52 -28.35
CA ALA A 67 -2.86 31.87 -29.48
C ALA A 67 -3.59 31.78 -30.83
#